data_AF-G1KJ57-F1
#
_entry.id   AF-G1KJ57-F1
#
_cell.length_a   1.000
_cell.length_b   1.000
_cell.length_c   1.000
_cell.angle_alpha   90.00
_cell.angle_beta   90.00
_cell.angle_gamma   90.00
#
_symmetry.space_group_name_H-M   'P 1'
#
loop_
_entity.id
_entity.type
_entity.pdbx_description
1 polymer ?
#
loop_
_entity_poly.entity_id
_entity_poly.type
_entity_poly.pdbx_seq_one_letter_code
_entity_poly.pdbx_strand_id
1 'polypeptide(L)'
;MSSDSWSREEQEEWENVNKLLRHHGLRPLVPDKIVMNRQCSQEIRYALTTLVEETERQRKIVRGLIEDNRQLRDELRLERSRASRQEQRANDLDIILENIKHKIRQLEDESIANASQQHNQVKELQKDQQTTQMKYNQLSEKLREREETIVYLEKELSRIGTEDHQRLTRQKKMLRQFCKQAPRTPLDQQICCLIDSYESQINQIRKELSKYKRSPNHTEGRKEEEEEEFLKNMDATANYKALLMSFQTQIIETKARNEQLLHENIHLKKEMEIRPTVQELRFYKHQVKKLEKTLKSIRSHENIEEENTKENRELACNAGGDQLQEVSRKYLQVLLSIDSIIRSPRRAPLVMHMQRKGLPRSCITENEQECGFEHLPLTVEMWADQLMALKNLHRSLKKLLLQLVPWHTVALQDDNEHVRVEDLQCLVDEISEEVDNEEKKSNVPSQHTLYAIVSHFQKLFDVNSLNGIYPRMNEVYTKLGEMTNAMRNLRDLLELDASTPPSVLVNTVGKLCSLFNKDVTRQIEQLLGTQDIESIIYKLEEHDHFFPAFQALTEDLLRILEVRNLTDIVPAVQRLKGKVQ
;
A
#
# COMPACT_ATOMS: atom_id res chain seq x y z
N MET A 1 53.68 -110.36 -38.89
CA MET A 1 54.38 -109.39 -38.04
C MET A 1 55.10 -108.42 -38.95
N SER A 2 54.50 -107.25 -39.19
CA SER A 2 55.17 -106.10 -39.81
C SER A 2 54.98 -104.96 -38.83
N SER A 3 56.08 -104.45 -38.31
CA SER A 3 56.12 -103.38 -37.33
C SER A 3 55.86 -102.08 -38.07
N ASP A 4 54.62 -101.58 -38.03
CA ASP A 4 54.30 -100.25 -38.52
C ASP A 4 55.00 -99.23 -37.63
N SER A 5 56.15 -98.77 -38.10
CA SER A 5 56.83 -97.59 -37.56
C SER A 5 55.89 -96.40 -37.78
N TRP A 6 55.45 -95.78 -36.68
CA TRP A 6 54.73 -94.52 -36.72
C TRP A 6 55.45 -93.55 -37.66
N SER A 7 54.71 -92.90 -38.56
CA SER A 7 55.30 -91.88 -39.43
C SER A 7 55.74 -90.69 -38.58
N ARG A 8 56.90 -90.10 -38.88
CA ARG A 8 57.46 -88.95 -38.13
C ARG A 8 56.44 -87.82 -37.92
N GLU A 9 55.57 -87.62 -38.91
CA GLU A 9 54.46 -86.65 -38.91
C GLU A 9 53.40 -86.95 -37.83
N GLU A 10 53.02 -88.22 -37.63
CA GLU A 10 52.02 -88.59 -36.61
C GLU A 10 52.54 -88.35 -35.19
N GLN A 11 53.85 -88.57 -34.99
CA GLN A 11 54.52 -88.32 -33.71
C GLN A 11 54.53 -86.82 -33.37
N GLU A 12 54.80 -85.97 -34.36
CA GLU A 12 54.81 -84.52 -34.22
C GLU A 12 53.41 -83.94 -33.95
N GLU A 13 52.40 -84.45 -34.65
CA GLU A 13 51.00 -84.08 -34.41
C GLU A 13 50.49 -84.52 -33.02
N TRP A 14 50.88 -85.71 -32.54
CA TRP A 14 50.61 -86.11 -31.15
C TRP A 14 51.40 -85.29 -30.13
N GLU A 15 52.60 -84.85 -30.46
CA GLU A 15 53.37 -83.95 -29.63
C GLU A 15 52.68 -82.58 -29.49
N ASN A 16 52.08 -82.07 -30.57
CA ASN A 16 51.30 -80.83 -30.56
C ASN A 16 50.04 -80.94 -29.70
N VAL A 17 49.28 -82.03 -29.81
CA VAL A 17 48.14 -82.31 -28.93
C VAL A 17 48.60 -82.46 -27.47
N ASN A 18 49.72 -83.14 -27.23
CA ASN A 18 50.29 -83.29 -25.89
C ASN A 18 50.79 -81.97 -25.30
N LYS A 19 51.33 -81.04 -26.11
CA LYS A 19 51.67 -79.67 -25.68
C LYS A 19 50.42 -78.91 -25.25
N LEU A 20 49.33 -79.02 -26.02
CA LEU A 20 48.04 -78.40 -25.70
C LEU A 20 47.45 -78.97 -24.39
N LEU A 21 47.47 -80.30 -24.24
CA LEU A 21 47.02 -80.98 -23.00
C LEU A 21 47.85 -80.54 -21.79
N ARG A 22 49.18 -80.48 -21.92
CA ARG A 22 50.07 -79.99 -20.85
C ARG A 22 49.80 -78.53 -20.48
N HIS A 23 49.51 -77.67 -21.46
CA HIS A 23 49.16 -76.26 -21.21
C HIS A 23 47.88 -76.11 -20.38
N HIS A 24 46.99 -77.10 -20.44
CA HIS A 24 45.78 -77.16 -19.60
C HIS A 24 45.90 -78.08 -18.37
N GLY A 25 47.12 -78.53 -18.03
CA GLY A 25 47.38 -79.35 -16.85
C GLY A 25 46.95 -80.81 -16.99
N LEU A 26 46.64 -81.27 -18.20
CA LEU A 26 46.26 -82.65 -18.49
C LEU A 26 47.50 -83.51 -18.79
N ARG A 27 47.46 -84.79 -18.40
CA ARG A 27 48.58 -85.73 -18.59
C ARG A 27 48.76 -86.05 -20.09
N PRO A 28 49.98 -85.99 -20.64
CA PRO A 28 50.24 -86.31 -22.05
C PRO A 28 49.99 -87.81 -22.32
N LEU A 29 49.44 -88.10 -23.49
CA LEU A 29 49.19 -89.45 -23.99
C LEU A 29 50.45 -89.98 -24.67
N VAL A 30 50.90 -91.19 -24.30
CA VAL A 30 52.08 -91.83 -24.90
C VAL A 30 51.61 -92.77 -26.02
N PRO A 31 52.02 -92.55 -27.29
CA PRO A 31 51.51 -93.31 -28.44
C PRO A 31 51.91 -94.80 -28.44
N ASP A 32 52.99 -95.18 -27.74
CA ASP A 32 53.50 -96.57 -27.68
C ASP A 32 52.55 -97.60 -27.04
N LYS A 33 51.49 -97.17 -26.34
CA LYS A 33 50.54 -98.08 -25.67
C LYS A 33 49.22 -98.28 -26.39
N ILE A 34 48.99 -97.61 -27.52
CA ILE A 34 47.69 -97.64 -28.19
C ILE A 34 47.88 -98.03 -29.66
N VAL A 35 47.66 -99.31 -29.98
CA VAL A 35 47.60 -99.79 -31.37
C VAL A 35 46.25 -99.32 -31.96
N MET A 36 46.24 -98.17 -32.63
CA MET A 36 45.07 -97.64 -33.33
C MET A 36 45.35 -97.52 -34.83
N ASN A 37 44.31 -97.73 -35.64
CA ASN A 37 44.36 -97.42 -37.07
C ASN A 37 44.54 -95.90 -37.27
N ARG A 38 45.31 -95.49 -38.28
CA ARG A 38 45.62 -94.09 -38.63
C ARG A 38 44.40 -93.18 -38.64
N GLN A 39 43.28 -93.67 -39.20
CA GLN A 39 42.01 -92.93 -39.24
C GLN A 39 41.46 -92.63 -37.83
N CYS A 40 41.41 -93.63 -36.94
CA CYS A 40 40.92 -93.45 -35.58
C CYS A 40 41.84 -92.53 -34.75
N SER A 41 43.16 -92.63 -34.96
CA SER A 41 44.16 -91.75 -34.32
C SER A 41 43.97 -90.28 -34.74
N GLN A 42 43.68 -90.03 -36.02
CA GLN A 42 43.38 -88.68 -36.53
C GLN A 42 42.07 -88.13 -35.96
N GLU A 43 41.00 -88.94 -35.93
CA GLU A 43 39.70 -88.54 -35.39
C GLU A 43 39.76 -88.21 -33.90
N ILE A 44 40.50 -89.00 -33.11
CA ILE A 44 40.68 -88.74 -31.68
C ILE A 44 41.49 -87.47 -31.43
N ARG A 45 42.56 -87.22 -32.21
CA ARG A 45 43.33 -85.98 -32.11
C ARG A 45 42.48 -84.75 -32.44
N TYR A 46 41.70 -84.83 -33.52
CA TYR A 46 40.78 -83.76 -33.89
C TYR A 46 39.75 -83.53 -32.77
N ALA A 47 39.10 -84.59 -32.27
CA ALA A 47 38.13 -84.50 -31.19
C ALA A 47 38.71 -83.92 -29.89
N LEU A 48 39.93 -84.31 -29.51
CA LEU A 48 40.62 -83.78 -28.33
C LEU A 48 40.98 -82.31 -28.50
N THR A 49 41.52 -81.91 -29.65
CA THR A 49 41.84 -80.52 -29.94
C THR A 49 40.59 -79.64 -29.91
N THR A 50 39.51 -80.05 -30.60
CA THR A 50 38.23 -79.31 -30.58
C THR A 50 37.62 -79.23 -29.18
N LEU A 51 37.66 -80.31 -28.39
CA LEU A 51 37.15 -80.29 -27.02
C LEU A 51 37.95 -79.33 -26.14
N VAL A 52 39.27 -79.33 -26.27
CA VAL A 52 40.14 -78.43 -25.50
C VAL A 52 39.91 -76.97 -25.87
N GLU A 53 39.83 -76.65 -27.16
CA GLU A 53 39.50 -75.30 -27.65
C GLU A 53 38.12 -74.84 -27.13
N GLU A 54 37.12 -75.73 -27.17
CA GLU A 54 35.78 -75.45 -26.66
C GLU A 54 35.80 -75.22 -25.14
N THR A 55 36.56 -76.00 -24.36
CA THR A 55 36.70 -75.75 -22.91
C THR A 55 37.42 -74.43 -22.62
N GLU A 56 38.34 -73.97 -23.47
CA GLU A 56 38.96 -72.66 -23.32
C GLU A 56 37.98 -71.53 -23.65
N ARG A 57 37.18 -71.68 -24.72
CA ARG A 57 36.10 -70.75 -25.07
C ARG A 57 35.09 -70.64 -23.93
N GLN A 58 34.66 -71.77 -23.37
CA GLN A 58 33.77 -71.80 -22.20
C GLN A 58 34.41 -71.13 -20.98
N ARG A 59 35.69 -71.40 -20.68
CA ARG A 59 36.41 -70.72 -19.59
C ARG A 59 36.50 -69.20 -19.80
N LYS A 60 36.69 -68.72 -21.04
CA LYS A 60 36.67 -67.29 -21.37
C LYS A 60 35.29 -66.68 -21.10
N ILE A 61 34.22 -67.35 -21.53
CA ILE A 61 32.84 -66.90 -21.29
C ILE A 61 32.54 -66.87 -19.79
N VAL A 62 32.87 -67.93 -19.05
CA VAL A 62 32.63 -68.00 -17.60
C VAL A 62 33.39 -66.88 -16.87
N ARG A 63 34.65 -66.61 -17.24
CA ARG A 63 35.40 -65.47 -16.67
C ARG A 63 34.75 -64.13 -17.00
N GLY A 64 34.31 -63.92 -18.24
CA GLY A 64 33.57 -62.73 -18.65
C GLY A 64 32.30 -62.55 -17.82
N LEU A 65 31.48 -63.60 -17.69
CA LEU A 65 30.26 -63.58 -16.89
C LEU A 65 30.53 -63.28 -15.41
N ILE A 66 31.63 -63.78 -14.83
CA ILE A 66 32.00 -63.47 -13.44
C ILE A 66 32.35 -61.99 -13.29
N GLU A 67 33.13 -61.44 -14.23
CA GLU A 67 33.51 -60.02 -14.22
C GLU A 67 32.28 -59.13 -14.42
N ASP A 68 31.43 -59.44 -15.40
CA ASP A 68 30.17 -58.73 -15.64
C ASP A 68 29.25 -58.82 -14.41
N ASN A 69 29.14 -59.98 -13.76
CA ASN A 69 28.34 -60.11 -12.54
C ASN A 69 28.90 -59.26 -11.39
N ARG A 70 30.23 -59.15 -11.28
CA ARG A 70 30.88 -58.30 -10.29
C ARG A 70 30.59 -56.82 -10.56
N GLN A 71 30.72 -56.38 -11.80
CA GLN A 71 30.39 -55.01 -12.22
C GLN A 71 28.92 -54.69 -11.94
N LEU A 72 27.99 -55.58 -12.31
CA LEU A 72 26.56 -55.41 -12.03
C LEU A 72 26.25 -55.32 -10.53
N ARG A 73 26.97 -56.06 -9.68
CA ARG A 73 26.82 -55.95 -8.21
C ARG A 73 27.28 -54.60 -7.70
N ASP A 74 28.38 -54.07 -8.23
CA ASP A 74 28.91 -52.76 -7.83
C ASP A 74 27.99 -51.62 -8.32
N GLU A 75 27.45 -51.71 -9.53
CA GLU A 75 26.42 -50.80 -10.04
C GLU A 75 25.15 -50.85 -9.20
N LEU A 76 24.66 -52.05 -8.85
CA LEU A 76 23.48 -52.21 -8.00
C LEU A 76 23.70 -51.61 -6.61
N ARG A 77 24.90 -51.73 -6.04
CA ARG A 77 25.26 -51.09 -4.76
C ARG A 77 25.27 -49.57 -4.89
N LEU A 78 25.82 -49.04 -5.99
CA LEU A 78 25.83 -47.60 -6.24
C LEU A 78 24.40 -47.08 -6.39
N GLU A 79 23.55 -47.75 -7.15
CA GLU A 79 22.14 -47.37 -7.32
C GLU A 79 21.36 -47.45 -6.02
N ARG A 80 21.56 -48.48 -5.20
CA ARG A 80 20.97 -48.52 -3.84
C ARG A 80 21.39 -47.33 -2.99
N SER A 81 22.67 -46.92 -3.06
CA SER A 81 23.15 -45.73 -2.35
C SER A 81 22.51 -44.44 -2.88
N ARG A 82 22.26 -44.35 -4.20
CA ARG A 82 21.59 -43.22 -4.83
C ARG A 82 20.11 -43.16 -4.42
N ALA A 83 19.42 -44.29 -4.44
CA ALA A 83 18.02 -44.42 -4.02
C ALA A 83 17.85 -44.03 -2.54
N SER A 84 18.71 -44.54 -1.64
CA SER A 84 18.66 -44.19 -0.21
C SER A 84 18.88 -42.69 0.04
N ARG A 85 19.80 -42.05 -0.70
CA ARG A 85 19.97 -40.58 -0.62
C ARG A 85 18.74 -39.84 -1.11
N GLN A 86 18.07 -40.35 -2.14
CA GLN A 86 16.86 -39.72 -2.68
C GLN A 86 15.66 -39.90 -1.75
N GLU A 87 15.53 -41.07 -1.11
CA GLU A 87 14.53 -41.33 -0.06
C GLU A 87 14.73 -40.39 1.14
N GLN A 88 15.97 -40.22 1.61
CA GLN A 88 16.25 -39.28 2.70
C GLN A 88 15.85 -37.85 2.32
N ARG A 89 16.17 -37.41 1.11
CA ARG A 89 15.75 -36.09 0.62
C ARG A 89 14.24 -35.94 0.55
N ALA A 90 13.51 -36.98 0.15
CA ALA A 90 12.05 -36.98 0.14
C ALA A 90 11.49 -36.85 1.57
N ASN A 91 12.03 -37.60 2.52
CA ASN A 91 11.64 -37.52 3.93
C ASN A 91 11.92 -36.14 4.53
N ASP A 92 13.09 -35.55 4.23
CA ASP A 92 13.43 -34.20 4.69
C ASP A 92 12.47 -33.15 4.10
N LEU A 93 12.09 -33.30 2.83
CA LEU A 93 11.09 -32.45 2.19
C LEU A 93 9.69 -32.62 2.80
N ASP A 94 9.28 -33.84 3.14
CA ASP A 94 8.01 -34.10 3.81
C ASP A 94 7.94 -33.44 5.20
N ILE A 95 9.03 -33.49 5.96
CA ILE A 95 9.12 -32.78 7.25
C ILE A 95 8.98 -31.27 7.07
N ILE A 96 9.65 -30.70 6.05
CA ILE A 96 9.53 -29.27 5.74
C ILE A 96 8.10 -28.93 5.33
N LEU A 97 7.46 -29.76 4.50
CA LEU A 97 6.07 -29.56 4.07
C LEU A 97 5.10 -29.60 5.26
N GLU A 98 5.25 -30.55 6.19
CA GLU A 98 4.40 -30.60 7.39
C GLU A 98 4.60 -29.37 8.29
N ASN A 99 5.83 -28.88 8.43
CA ASN A 99 6.10 -27.63 9.16
C ASN A 99 5.44 -26.42 8.48
N ILE A 100 5.52 -26.32 7.15
CA ILE A 100 4.87 -25.24 6.39
C ILE A 100 3.35 -25.35 6.54
N LYS A 101 2.76 -26.54 6.42
CA LYS A 101 1.31 -26.76 6.64
C LYS A 101 0.88 -26.33 8.04
N HIS A 102 1.66 -26.66 9.07
CA HIS A 102 1.36 -26.22 10.43
C HIS A 102 1.41 -24.68 10.54
N LYS A 103 2.41 -24.04 9.93
CA LYS A 103 2.53 -22.58 9.95
C LYS A 103 1.39 -21.89 9.19
N ILE A 104 0.96 -22.45 8.05
CA ILE A 104 -0.20 -21.95 7.30
C ILE A 104 -1.46 -22.01 8.18
N ARG A 105 -1.75 -23.16 8.80
CA ARG A 105 -2.91 -23.29 9.70
C ARG A 105 -2.87 -22.30 10.86
N GLN A 106 -1.69 -22.11 11.45
CA GLN A 106 -1.52 -21.11 12.51
C GLN A 106 -1.84 -19.69 12.02
N LEU A 107 -1.35 -19.31 10.84
CA LEU A 107 -1.63 -17.98 10.26
C LEU A 107 -3.10 -17.82 9.86
N GLU A 108 -3.74 -18.88 9.37
CA GLU A 108 -5.17 -18.91 9.10
C GLU A 108 -5.98 -18.70 10.39
N ASP A 109 -5.64 -19.42 11.46
CA ASP A 109 -6.29 -19.30 12.77
C ASP A 109 -6.09 -17.89 13.38
N GLU A 110 -4.89 -17.34 13.30
CA GLU A 110 -4.58 -15.97 13.74
C GLU A 110 -5.36 -14.93 12.92
N SER A 111 -5.47 -15.11 11.60
CA SER A 111 -6.26 -14.26 10.72
C SER A 111 -7.75 -14.30 11.06
N ILE A 112 -8.31 -15.50 11.27
CA ILE A 112 -9.71 -15.68 11.68
C ILE A 112 -9.96 -15.04 13.05
N ALA A 113 -9.05 -15.24 14.02
CA ALA A 113 -9.16 -14.63 15.34
C ALA A 113 -9.14 -13.10 15.25
N ASN A 114 -8.21 -12.52 14.48
CA ASN A 114 -8.11 -11.08 14.27
C ASN A 114 -9.37 -10.52 13.59
N ALA A 115 -9.87 -11.18 12.55
CA ALA A 115 -11.11 -10.78 11.88
C ALA A 115 -12.31 -10.82 12.83
N SER A 116 -12.40 -11.84 13.69
CA SER A 116 -13.46 -11.96 14.70
C SER A 116 -13.37 -10.83 15.75
N GLN A 117 -12.16 -10.47 16.17
CA GLN A 117 -11.92 -9.38 17.11
C GLN A 117 -12.31 -8.03 16.51
N GLN A 118 -11.90 -7.77 15.27
CA GLN A 118 -12.26 -6.54 14.55
C GLN A 118 -13.78 -6.44 14.35
N HIS A 119 -14.43 -7.55 13.98
CA HIS A 119 -15.89 -7.59 13.87
C HIS A 119 -16.59 -7.24 15.19
N ASN A 120 -16.10 -7.77 16.31
CA ASN A 120 -16.63 -7.43 17.64
C ASN A 120 -16.43 -5.96 17.99
N GLN A 121 -15.27 -5.38 17.68
CA GLN A 121 -15.01 -3.94 17.88
C GLN A 121 -15.96 -3.07 17.06
N VAL A 122 -16.17 -3.41 15.79
CA VAL A 122 -17.14 -2.68 14.92
C VAL A 122 -18.55 -2.78 15.49
N LYS A 123 -18.95 -3.94 16.01
CA LYS A 123 -20.27 -4.14 16.62
C LYS A 123 -20.47 -3.28 17.87
N GLU A 124 -19.46 -3.17 18.73
CA GLU A 124 -19.53 -2.28 19.90
C GLU A 124 -19.58 -0.80 19.48
N LEU A 125 -18.77 -0.38 18.50
CA LEU A 125 -18.82 0.98 17.96
C LEU A 125 -20.19 1.31 17.34
N GLN A 126 -20.82 0.34 16.66
CA GLN A 126 -22.16 0.51 16.11
C GLN A 126 -23.21 0.68 17.21
N LYS A 127 -23.08 -0.04 18.32
CA LYS A 127 -23.93 0.12 19.49
C LYS A 127 -23.75 1.51 20.12
N ASP A 128 -22.51 1.96 20.28
CA ASP A 128 -22.20 3.30 20.79
C ASP A 128 -22.74 4.40 19.87
N GLN A 129 -22.63 4.24 18.56
CA GLN A 129 -23.25 5.13 17.58
C GLN A 129 -24.77 5.19 17.75
N GLN A 130 -25.46 4.05 17.95
CA GLN A 130 -26.91 4.04 18.21
C GLN A 130 -27.27 4.74 19.52
N THR A 131 -26.51 4.52 20.60
CA THR A 131 -26.76 5.20 21.88
C THR A 131 -26.54 6.71 21.79
N THR A 132 -25.50 7.16 21.10
CA THR A 132 -25.22 8.59 20.90
C THR A 132 -26.26 9.23 19.98
N GLN A 133 -26.70 8.54 18.93
CA GLN A 133 -27.80 9.00 18.07
C GLN A 133 -29.11 9.14 18.85
N MET A 134 -29.46 8.18 19.71
CA MET A 134 -30.64 8.29 20.56
C MET A 134 -30.55 9.50 21.50
N LYS A 135 -29.39 9.74 22.14
CA LYS A 135 -29.17 10.92 22.99
C LYS A 135 -29.29 12.23 22.21
N TYR A 136 -28.74 12.28 20.99
CA TYR A 136 -28.86 13.45 20.12
C TYR A 136 -30.32 13.75 19.79
N ASN A 137 -31.09 12.74 19.39
CA ASN A 137 -32.52 12.90 19.08
C ASN A 137 -33.30 13.41 20.30
N GLN A 138 -33.04 12.87 21.50
CA GLN A 138 -33.66 13.32 22.75
C GLN A 138 -33.32 14.78 23.08
N LEU A 139 -32.07 15.20 22.87
CA LEU A 139 -31.66 16.59 23.09
C LEU A 139 -32.29 17.53 22.05
N SER A 140 -32.38 17.11 20.79
CA SER A 140 -33.05 17.87 19.73
C SER A 140 -34.54 18.06 20.03
N GLU A 141 -35.22 17.05 20.57
CA GLU A 141 -36.62 17.14 20.96
C GLU A 141 -36.82 18.10 22.13
N LYS A 142 -35.97 18.02 23.16
CA LYS A 142 -35.98 18.98 24.27
C LYS A 142 -35.71 20.42 23.81
N LEU A 143 -34.84 20.60 22.82
CA LEU A 143 -34.54 21.92 22.26
C LEU A 143 -35.78 22.49 21.55
N ARG A 144 -36.44 21.68 20.73
CA ARG A 144 -37.69 22.04 20.06
C ARG A 144 -38.78 22.43 21.06
N GLU A 145 -38.97 21.65 22.14
CA GLU A 145 -39.92 21.97 23.20
C GLU A 145 -39.61 23.33 23.85
N ARG A 146 -38.32 23.62 24.11
CA ARG A 146 -37.90 24.91 24.65
C ARG A 146 -38.17 26.06 23.68
N GLU A 147 -37.88 25.89 22.39
CA GLU A 147 -38.18 26.87 21.36
C GLU A 147 -39.69 27.16 21.28
N GLU A 148 -40.54 26.14 21.32
CA GLU A 148 -42.00 26.29 21.36
C GLU A 148 -42.45 27.08 22.61
N THR A 149 -41.87 26.80 23.78
CA THR A 149 -42.18 27.57 25.00
C THR A 149 -41.75 29.03 24.89
N ILE A 150 -40.61 29.32 24.24
CA ILE A 150 -40.15 30.69 24.03
C ILE A 150 -41.13 31.43 23.12
N VAL A 151 -41.51 30.84 21.99
CA VAL A 151 -42.48 31.44 21.05
C VAL A 151 -43.83 31.71 21.75
N TYR A 152 -44.29 30.78 22.59
CA TYR A 152 -45.50 30.98 23.39
C TYR A 152 -45.38 32.18 24.34
N LEU A 153 -44.27 32.27 25.08
CA LEU A 153 -44.02 33.37 26.01
C LEU A 153 -43.85 34.71 25.29
N GLU A 154 -43.18 34.75 24.14
CA GLU A 154 -43.04 35.95 23.31
C GLU A 154 -44.39 36.47 22.82
N LYS A 155 -45.27 35.57 22.40
CA LYS A 155 -46.64 35.91 22.00
C LYS A 155 -47.44 36.46 23.17
N GLU A 156 -47.30 35.87 24.35
CA GLU A 156 -48.00 36.32 25.55
C GLU A 156 -47.49 37.69 26.04
N LEU A 157 -46.18 37.90 26.03
CA LEU A 157 -45.57 39.21 26.30
C LEU A 157 -46.03 40.29 25.31
N SER A 158 -46.13 39.93 24.03
CA SER A 158 -46.66 40.84 23.00
C SER A 158 -48.11 41.18 23.27
N ARG A 159 -48.95 40.20 23.63
CA ARG A 159 -50.36 40.41 24.00
C ARG A 159 -50.48 41.37 25.18
N ILE A 160 -49.80 41.08 26.29
CA ILE A 160 -49.79 41.93 27.49
C ILE A 160 -49.27 43.33 27.15
N GLY A 161 -48.18 43.43 26.37
CA GLY A 161 -47.63 44.70 25.92
C GLY A 161 -48.62 45.54 25.11
N THR A 162 -49.39 44.92 24.21
CA THR A 162 -50.44 45.64 23.47
C THR A 162 -51.61 46.07 24.36
N GLU A 163 -52.03 45.24 25.31
CA GLU A 163 -53.11 45.57 26.26
C GLU A 163 -52.71 46.71 27.18
N ASP A 164 -51.49 46.69 27.71
CA ASP A 164 -50.93 47.76 28.54
C ASP A 164 -50.75 49.05 27.73
N HIS A 165 -50.26 48.96 26.49
CA HIS A 165 -50.17 50.12 25.61
C HIS A 165 -51.54 50.76 25.33
N GLN A 166 -52.58 49.92 25.12
CA GLN A 166 -53.95 50.41 24.97
C GLN A 166 -54.49 51.02 26.27
N ARG A 167 -54.28 50.39 27.42
CA ARG A 167 -54.67 50.92 28.74
C ARG A 167 -54.02 52.28 29.00
N LEU A 168 -52.72 52.39 28.77
CA LEU A 168 -51.97 53.63 28.95
C LEU A 168 -52.45 54.72 27.99
N THR A 169 -52.73 54.38 26.73
CA THR A 169 -53.27 55.31 25.75
C THR A 169 -54.66 55.82 26.16
N ARG A 170 -55.54 54.93 26.68
CA ARG A 170 -56.85 55.32 27.23
C ARG A 170 -56.71 56.25 28.43
N GLN A 171 -55.85 55.92 29.39
CA GLN A 171 -55.57 56.77 30.55
C GLN A 171 -55.01 58.13 30.14
N LYS A 172 -54.02 58.18 29.23
CA LYS A 172 -53.48 59.45 28.71
C LYS A 172 -54.54 60.29 28.02
N LYS A 173 -55.45 59.68 27.26
CA LYS A 173 -56.56 60.40 26.60
C LYS A 173 -57.53 60.98 27.63
N MET A 174 -57.90 60.22 28.66
CA MET A 174 -58.74 60.69 29.78
C MET A 174 -58.06 61.82 30.54
N LEU A 175 -56.77 61.67 30.88
CA LEU A 175 -56.00 62.67 31.60
C LEU A 175 -55.88 63.97 30.78
N ARG A 176 -55.63 63.88 29.47
CA ARG A 176 -55.66 65.07 28.59
C ARG A 176 -57.03 65.74 28.53
N GLN A 177 -58.13 64.98 28.60
CA GLN A 177 -59.48 65.57 28.68
C GLN A 177 -59.71 66.27 30.01
N PHE A 178 -59.23 65.68 31.12
CA PHE A 178 -59.27 66.28 32.45
C PHE A 178 -58.45 67.57 32.50
N CYS A 179 -57.19 67.56 32.06
CA CYS A 179 -56.32 68.75 32.04
C CYS A 179 -56.80 69.86 31.09
N LYS A 180 -57.62 69.56 30.07
CA LYS A 180 -58.21 70.57 29.17
C LYS A 180 -59.42 71.29 29.77
N GLN A 181 -60.03 70.74 30.82
CA GLN A 181 -61.09 71.42 31.57
C GLN A 181 -60.42 72.29 32.65
N ALA A 182 -60.83 73.56 32.75
CA ALA A 182 -60.37 74.41 33.86
C ALA A 182 -60.86 73.80 35.19
N PRO A 183 -60.07 73.81 36.28
CA PRO A 183 -60.47 73.24 37.57
C PRO A 183 -61.78 73.87 38.02
N ARG A 184 -62.86 73.08 38.09
CA ARG A 184 -64.21 73.60 38.42
C ARG A 184 -64.51 73.48 39.90
N THR A 185 -63.77 72.65 40.63
CA THR A 185 -63.92 72.45 42.07
C THR A 185 -62.60 72.63 42.81
N PRO A 186 -62.60 73.06 44.09
CA PRO A 186 -61.37 73.18 44.89
C PRO A 186 -60.65 71.84 45.08
N LEU A 187 -61.38 70.71 44.95
CA LEU A 187 -60.82 69.37 44.95
C LEU A 187 -59.98 69.10 43.67
N ASP A 188 -60.46 69.53 42.50
CA ASP A 188 -59.70 69.41 41.24
C ASP A 188 -58.37 70.17 41.32
N GLN A 189 -58.37 71.32 41.99
CA GLN A 189 -57.16 72.13 42.15
C GLN A 189 -56.15 71.47 43.11
N GLN A 190 -56.60 70.84 44.19
CA GLN A 190 -55.75 69.99 45.04
C GLN A 190 -55.19 68.79 44.28
N ILE A 191 -56.01 68.13 43.44
CA ILE A 191 -55.57 66.99 42.63
C ILE A 191 -54.51 67.41 41.62
N CYS A 192 -54.67 68.54 40.92
CA CYS A 192 -53.67 69.05 40.00
C CYS A 192 -52.34 69.37 40.70
N CYS A 193 -52.36 70.04 41.86
CA CYS A 193 -51.14 70.30 42.62
C CYS A 193 -50.45 69.01 43.11
N LEU A 194 -51.23 68.00 43.50
CA LEU A 194 -50.71 66.68 43.87
C LEU A 194 -50.04 66.01 42.66
N ILE A 195 -50.68 66.04 41.49
CA ILE A 195 -50.09 65.55 40.23
C ILE A 195 -48.78 66.27 39.92
N ASP A 196 -48.73 67.60 40.00
CA ASP A 196 -47.51 68.38 39.74
C ASP A 196 -46.36 68.00 40.69
N SER A 197 -46.68 67.76 41.97
CA SER A 197 -45.69 67.33 42.96
C SER A 197 -45.12 65.93 42.66
N TYR A 198 -45.98 64.97 42.27
CA TYR A 198 -45.55 63.63 41.88
C TYR A 198 -44.82 63.64 40.53
N GLU A 199 -45.24 64.47 39.57
CA GLU A 199 -44.53 64.62 38.29
C GLU A 199 -43.14 65.21 38.49
N SER A 200 -43.00 66.21 39.36
CA SER A 200 -41.70 66.75 39.75
C SER A 200 -40.83 65.68 40.42
N GLN A 201 -41.40 64.88 41.33
CA GLN A 201 -40.70 63.78 41.99
C GLN A 201 -40.27 62.68 40.99
N ILE A 202 -41.14 62.30 40.05
CA ILE A 202 -40.84 61.32 38.99
C ILE A 202 -39.74 61.85 38.07
N ASN A 203 -39.79 63.13 37.70
CA ASN A 203 -38.77 63.75 36.87
C ASN A 203 -37.42 63.85 37.61
N GLN A 204 -37.44 64.07 38.91
CA GLN A 204 -36.25 64.01 39.74
C GLN A 204 -35.66 62.60 39.75
N ILE A 205 -36.46 61.56 39.99
CA ILE A 205 -36.00 60.16 39.98
C ILE A 205 -35.48 59.76 38.59
N ARG A 206 -36.13 60.18 37.51
CA ARG A 206 -35.65 59.93 36.13
C ARG A 206 -34.31 60.62 35.86
N LYS A 207 -34.12 61.85 36.36
CA LYS A 207 -32.83 62.54 36.28
C LYS A 207 -31.77 61.80 37.08
N GLU A 208 -32.06 61.34 38.29
CA GLU A 208 -31.14 60.52 39.08
C GLU A 208 -30.79 59.21 38.35
N LEU A 209 -31.77 58.45 37.84
CA LEU A 209 -31.53 57.26 37.01
C LEU A 209 -30.67 57.56 35.78
N SER A 210 -30.86 58.71 35.13
CA SER A 210 -30.04 59.12 33.99
C SER A 210 -28.60 59.45 34.38
N LYS A 211 -28.36 59.94 35.61
CA LYS A 211 -27.02 60.16 36.16
C LYS A 211 -26.34 58.83 36.49
N TYR A 212 -27.06 57.89 37.10
CA TYR A 212 -26.54 56.54 37.36
C TYR A 212 -26.26 55.77 36.07
N LYS A 213 -27.09 55.92 35.04
CA LYS A 213 -26.87 55.28 33.72
C LYS A 213 -25.73 55.94 32.91
N ARG A 214 -25.30 57.15 33.28
CA ARG A 214 -24.22 57.90 32.63
C ARG A 214 -22.89 57.87 33.41
N SER A 215 -22.86 57.28 34.60
CA SER A 215 -21.65 57.07 35.38
C SER A 215 -21.27 55.59 35.36
N PRO A 216 -20.34 55.13 34.49
CA PRO A 216 -19.67 53.87 34.75
C PRO A 216 -18.71 54.11 35.92
N ASN A 217 -18.66 53.17 36.85
CA ASN A 217 -17.80 53.16 38.04
C ASN A 217 -18.43 53.89 39.24
N HIS A 218 -19.27 53.16 39.98
CA HIS A 218 -19.06 52.88 41.41
C HIS A 218 -20.32 52.24 41.98
N THR A 219 -20.27 50.91 42.15
CA THR A 219 -20.97 50.18 43.21
C THR A 219 -20.34 48.78 43.30
N GLU A 220 -19.12 48.76 43.83
CA GLU A 220 -18.66 47.62 44.64
C GLU A 220 -19.59 47.52 45.84
N GLY A 221 -20.11 46.33 46.13
CA GLY A 221 -20.89 46.08 47.35
C GLY A 221 -22.12 45.20 47.21
N ARG A 222 -22.46 44.68 46.01
CA ARG A 222 -23.60 43.76 45.89
C ARG A 222 -23.43 42.60 44.90
N LYS A 223 -22.18 42.30 44.49
CA LYS A 223 -21.89 41.22 43.52
C LYS A 223 -21.60 39.87 44.14
N GLU A 224 -21.36 39.79 45.45
CA GLU A 224 -20.86 38.55 46.07
C GLU A 224 -21.93 37.45 46.17
N GLU A 225 -23.21 37.80 46.29
CA GLU A 225 -24.29 36.80 46.39
C GLU A 225 -24.77 36.28 45.02
N GLU A 226 -24.72 37.12 43.97
CA GLU A 226 -25.07 36.70 42.60
C GLU A 226 -23.92 35.96 41.90
N GLU A 227 -22.65 36.26 42.23
CA GLU A 227 -21.50 35.54 41.70
C GLU A 227 -21.35 34.13 42.31
N GLU A 228 -21.71 33.90 43.57
CA GLU A 228 -21.73 32.54 44.16
C GLU A 228 -22.80 31.64 43.54
N GLU A 229 -23.97 32.20 43.17
CA GLU A 229 -25.04 31.46 42.51
C GLU A 229 -24.72 31.19 41.02
N PHE A 230 -24.00 32.11 40.36
CA PHE A 230 -23.51 31.92 38.99
C PHE A 230 -22.35 30.91 38.91
N LEU A 231 -21.51 30.82 39.95
CA LEU A 231 -20.43 29.84 40.05
C LEU A 231 -20.93 28.42 40.36
N LYS A 232 -22.09 28.27 41.03
CA LYS A 232 -22.69 26.97 41.34
C LYS A 232 -23.45 26.33 40.17
N ASN A 233 -23.91 27.11 39.19
CA ASN A 233 -24.68 26.60 38.04
C ASN A 233 -23.81 26.18 36.84
N MET A 234 -22.51 25.97 37.06
CA MET A 234 -21.52 25.83 35.99
C MET A 234 -21.04 24.38 35.78
N ASP A 235 -21.97 23.45 35.54
CA ASP A 235 -21.66 22.07 35.12
C ASP A 235 -20.85 22.01 33.81
N ALA A 236 -20.86 23.08 33.01
CA ALA A 236 -20.01 23.23 31.82
C ALA A 236 -18.52 23.43 32.14
N THR A 237 -18.16 23.95 33.32
CA THR A 237 -16.76 24.25 33.68
C THR A 237 -15.96 23.03 34.10
N ALA A 238 -16.62 21.98 34.59
CA ALA A 238 -15.95 20.71 34.85
C ALA A 238 -15.38 20.08 33.55
N ASN A 239 -16.12 20.17 32.44
CA ASN A 239 -15.68 19.68 31.13
C ASN A 239 -14.54 20.50 30.52
N TYR A 240 -14.61 21.83 30.59
CA TYR A 240 -13.52 22.69 30.12
C TYR A 240 -12.25 22.50 30.97
N LYS A 241 -12.38 22.31 32.29
CA LYS A 241 -11.27 22.00 33.18
C LYS A 241 -10.63 20.65 32.87
N ALA A 242 -11.44 19.61 32.61
CA ALA A 242 -10.94 18.30 32.20
C ALA A 242 -10.20 18.36 30.86
N LEU A 243 -10.73 19.11 29.88
CA LEU A 243 -10.09 19.31 28.59
C LEU A 243 -8.76 20.08 28.72
N LEU A 244 -8.73 21.16 29.49
CA LEU A 244 -7.49 21.90 29.81
C LEU A 244 -6.44 21.00 30.47
N MET A 245 -6.84 20.16 31.43
CA MET A 245 -5.95 19.18 32.05
C MET A 245 -5.43 18.15 31.04
N SER A 246 -6.27 17.67 30.11
CA SER A 246 -5.81 16.73 29.06
C SER A 246 -4.78 17.37 28.11
N PHE A 247 -4.99 18.62 27.70
CA PHE A 247 -4.02 19.33 26.86
C PHE A 247 -2.72 19.60 27.63
N GLN A 248 -2.82 19.91 28.92
CA GLN A 248 -1.64 20.08 29.77
C GLN A 248 -0.84 18.78 29.90
N THR A 249 -1.50 17.63 30.10
CA THR A 249 -0.84 16.31 30.12
C THR A 249 -0.18 15.99 28.79
N GLN A 250 -0.86 16.23 27.66
CA GLN A 250 -0.32 15.99 26.33
C GLN A 250 0.92 16.85 26.04
N ILE A 251 0.95 18.10 26.50
CA ILE A 251 2.13 18.96 26.40
C ILE A 251 3.30 18.42 27.23
N ILE A 252 3.04 17.87 28.42
CA ILE A 252 4.07 17.27 29.27
C ILE A 252 4.64 16.00 28.63
N GLU A 253 3.79 15.12 28.13
CA GLU A 253 4.21 13.87 27.47
C GLU A 253 5.00 14.12 26.18
N THR A 254 4.56 15.07 25.35
CA THR A 254 5.29 15.45 24.13
C THR A 254 6.65 16.06 24.43
N LYS A 255 6.76 16.87 25.50
CA LYS A 255 8.06 17.39 25.96
C LYS A 255 8.98 16.27 26.43
N ALA A 256 8.50 15.32 27.23
CA ALA A 256 9.29 14.19 27.69
C ALA A 256 9.78 13.32 26.52
N ARG A 257 8.92 13.08 25.51
CA ARG A 257 9.30 12.34 24.30
C ARG A 257 10.37 13.06 23.48
N ASN A 258 10.28 14.38 23.38
CA ASN A 258 11.30 15.19 22.70
C ASN A 258 12.64 15.16 23.44
N GLU A 259 12.65 15.20 24.77
CA GLU A 259 13.87 15.05 25.58
C GLU A 259 14.53 13.68 25.37
N GLN A 260 13.72 12.61 25.31
CA GLN A 260 14.22 11.27 25.03
C GLN A 260 14.87 11.17 23.64
N LEU A 261 14.20 11.71 22.60
CA LEU A 261 14.76 11.76 21.25
C LEU A 261 16.03 12.61 21.17
N LEU A 262 16.11 13.70 21.93
CA LEU A 262 17.32 14.52 22.03
C LEU A 262 18.49 13.72 22.61
N HIS A 263 18.26 12.95 23.68
CA HIS A 263 19.28 12.09 24.27
C HIS A 263 19.76 11.00 23.30
N GLU A 264 18.85 10.37 22.56
CA GLU A 264 19.18 9.39 21.53
C GLU A 264 19.98 10.02 20.38
N ASN A 265 19.61 11.23 19.93
CA ASN A 265 20.33 11.93 18.88
C ASN A 265 21.76 12.29 19.32
N ILE A 266 21.93 12.76 20.56
CA ILE A 266 23.25 13.02 21.16
C ILE A 266 24.06 11.73 21.25
N HIS A 267 23.45 10.61 21.61
CA HIS A 267 24.10 9.30 21.67
C HIS A 267 24.58 8.86 20.28
N LEU A 268 23.69 8.87 19.27
CA LEU A 268 24.02 8.52 17.89
C LEU A 268 25.13 9.40 17.32
N LYS A 269 25.12 10.70 17.64
CA LYS A 269 26.19 11.62 17.23
C LYS A 269 27.54 11.24 17.84
N LYS A 270 27.58 10.89 19.14
CA LYS A 270 28.80 10.38 19.78
C LYS A 270 29.27 9.07 19.14
N GLU A 271 28.36 8.16 18.79
CA GLU A 271 28.73 6.92 18.10
C GLU A 271 29.29 7.17 16.69
N MET A 272 28.80 8.18 15.98
CA MET A 272 29.36 8.60 14.70
C MET A 272 30.77 9.18 14.85
N GLU A 273 31.02 9.98 15.89
CA GLU A 273 32.33 10.58 16.17
C GLU A 273 33.40 9.54 16.55
N ILE A 274 33.01 8.39 17.11
CA ILE A 274 33.93 7.31 17.51
C ILE A 274 34.23 6.34 16.34
N ARG A 275 33.53 6.46 15.21
CA ARG A 275 33.73 5.55 14.06
C ARG A 275 35.02 5.93 13.31
N PRO A 276 35.93 4.97 13.00
CA PRO A 276 37.15 5.26 12.25
C PRO A 276 36.83 5.85 10.88
N THR A 277 37.50 6.95 10.56
CA THR A 277 37.25 7.70 9.32
C THR A 277 37.80 6.94 8.13
N VAL A 278 37.18 7.09 6.95
CA VAL A 278 37.65 6.43 5.70
C VAL A 278 39.13 6.72 5.40
N GLN A 279 39.63 7.88 5.82
CA GLN A 279 41.04 8.26 5.69
C GLN A 279 41.95 7.41 6.61
N GLU A 280 41.54 7.15 7.85
CA GLU A 280 42.28 6.29 8.78
C GLU A 280 42.30 4.85 8.28
N LEU A 281 41.18 4.36 7.74
CA LEU A 281 41.10 3.03 7.16
C LEU A 281 41.99 2.89 5.91
N ARG A 282 42.11 3.94 5.08
CA ARG A 282 43.06 3.98 3.96
C ARG A 282 44.51 4.01 4.44
N PHE A 283 44.81 4.76 5.51
CA PHE A 283 46.14 4.80 6.12
C PHE A 283 46.55 3.42 6.65
N TYR A 284 45.67 2.74 7.41
CA TYR A 284 45.95 1.38 7.89
C TYR A 284 46.07 0.37 6.74
N LYS A 285 45.24 0.47 5.70
CA LYS A 285 45.37 -0.35 4.48
C LYS A 285 46.72 -0.15 3.78
N HIS A 286 47.21 1.09 3.72
CA HIS A 286 48.52 1.38 3.13
C HIS A 286 49.66 0.81 3.98
N GLN A 287 49.57 0.93 5.31
CA GLN A 287 50.55 0.36 6.24
C GLN A 287 50.61 -1.17 6.13
N VAL A 288 49.46 -1.84 6.04
CA VAL A 288 49.38 -3.29 5.80
C VAL A 288 50.03 -3.66 4.47
N LYS A 289 49.74 -2.93 3.39
CA LYS A 289 50.34 -3.17 2.07
C LYS A 289 51.86 -2.96 2.05
N LYS A 290 52.38 -2.05 2.88
CA LYS A 290 53.82 -1.83 3.06
C LYS A 290 54.46 -3.01 3.82
N LEU A 291 53.80 -3.50 4.87
CA LEU A 291 54.25 -4.67 5.62
C LEU A 291 54.22 -5.95 4.77
N GLU A 292 53.18 -6.16 3.97
CA GLU A 292 53.08 -7.28 3.02
C GLU A 292 54.23 -7.27 2.01
N LYS A 293 54.59 -6.09 1.48
CA LYS A 293 55.74 -5.95 0.58
C LYS A 293 57.06 -6.32 1.26
N THR A 294 57.27 -5.88 2.50
CA THR A 294 58.47 -6.27 3.25
C THR A 294 58.51 -7.77 3.54
N LEU A 295 57.36 -8.38 3.84
CA LEU A 295 57.25 -9.82 4.12
C LEU A 295 57.53 -10.65 2.85
N LYS A 296 57.05 -10.18 1.70
CA LYS A 296 57.33 -10.80 0.40
C LYS A 296 58.80 -10.71 0.01
N SER A 297 59.47 -9.60 0.34
CA SER A 297 60.90 -9.40 0.08
C SER A 297 61.79 -10.30 0.94
N ILE A 298 61.35 -10.63 2.15
CA ILE A 298 62.06 -11.55 3.06
C ILE A 298 61.88 -12.99 2.60
N ARG A 299 60.65 -13.37 2.22
CA ARG A 299 60.35 -14.71 1.69
C ARG A 299 61.06 -15.00 0.35
N SER A 300 61.36 -13.98 -0.45
CA SER A 300 62.21 -14.12 -1.64
C SER A 300 63.71 -14.21 -1.32
N HIS A 301 64.15 -13.71 -0.16
CA HIS A 301 65.54 -13.84 0.29
C HIS A 301 65.82 -15.24 0.85
N GLU A 302 64.83 -15.85 1.52
CA GLU A 302 64.90 -17.26 1.97
C GLU A 302 65.05 -18.25 0.79
N ASN A 303 64.36 -18.01 -0.33
CA ASN A 303 64.42 -18.90 -1.49
C ASN A 303 65.75 -18.83 -2.28
N ILE A 304 66.59 -17.81 -2.06
CA ILE A 304 67.90 -17.69 -2.75
C ILE A 304 69.03 -18.33 -1.92
N GLU A 305 68.87 -18.46 -0.60
CA GLU A 305 69.87 -19.12 0.25
C GLU A 305 69.78 -20.66 0.23
N GLU A 306 68.69 -21.25 -0.25
CA GLU A 306 68.56 -22.72 -0.36
C GLU A 306 69.28 -23.34 -1.57
N GLU A 307 69.71 -22.55 -2.57
CA GLU A 307 70.33 -23.09 -3.80
C GLU A 307 71.86 -22.91 -3.90
N ASN A 308 72.53 -22.43 -2.84
CA ASN A 308 74.00 -22.42 -2.78
C ASN A 308 74.52 -22.69 -1.36
N THR A 309 74.48 -23.94 -0.92
CA THR A 309 75.26 -24.40 0.25
C THR A 309 75.99 -25.72 -0.01
N LYS A 310 77.10 -25.62 -0.75
CA LYS A 310 78.31 -26.39 -0.45
C LYS A 310 79.51 -25.45 -0.53
N GLU A 311 80.31 -25.48 0.54
CA GLU A 311 81.52 -24.69 0.82
C GLU A 311 81.30 -23.26 1.34
N ASN A 312 80.94 -23.18 2.62
CA ASN A 312 81.71 -22.48 3.66
C ASN A 312 80.84 -22.39 4.92
N ARG A 313 81.07 -23.31 5.85
CA ARG A 313 80.77 -23.04 7.25
C ARG A 313 81.76 -21.97 7.71
N GLU A 314 81.27 -21.15 8.64
CA GLU A 314 81.98 -20.18 9.47
C GLU A 314 81.91 -18.73 8.94
N LEU A 315 81.32 -17.87 9.78
CA LEU A 315 81.30 -16.39 9.78
C LEU A 315 80.01 -15.63 9.40
N ALA A 316 78.80 -16.19 9.58
CA ALA A 316 77.56 -15.37 9.50
C ALA A 316 76.46 -15.68 10.54
N CYS A 317 76.77 -16.35 11.65
CA CYS A 317 75.76 -16.79 12.62
C CYS A 317 75.07 -15.70 13.48
N ASN A 318 75.35 -14.40 13.32
CA ASN A 318 74.86 -13.39 14.27
C ASN A 318 73.97 -12.28 13.68
N ALA A 319 73.56 -12.35 12.41
CA ALA A 319 72.70 -11.31 11.79
C ALA A 319 71.34 -11.83 11.25
N GLY A 320 71.24 -13.12 10.89
CA GLY A 320 69.99 -13.70 10.36
C GLY A 320 68.93 -14.01 11.43
N GLY A 321 69.37 -14.26 12.67
CA GLY A 321 68.47 -14.57 13.80
C GLY A 321 67.53 -13.41 14.16
N ASP A 322 68.04 -12.19 14.19
CA ASP A 322 67.25 -11.00 14.54
C ASP A 322 66.19 -10.66 13.47
N GLN A 323 66.50 -10.90 12.19
CA GLN A 323 65.56 -10.67 11.09
C GLN A 323 64.44 -11.73 11.07
N LEU A 324 64.78 -13.01 11.25
CA LEU A 324 63.81 -14.10 11.30
C LEU A 324 62.91 -14.00 12.54
N GLN A 325 63.46 -13.53 13.67
CA GLN A 325 62.71 -13.31 14.90
C GLN A 325 61.78 -12.09 14.82
N GLU A 326 62.20 -10.99 14.20
CA GLU A 326 61.35 -9.82 13.95
C GLU A 326 60.23 -10.13 12.94
N VAL A 327 60.49 -10.99 11.95
CA VAL A 327 59.47 -11.48 10.99
C VAL A 327 58.48 -12.40 11.66
N SER A 328 58.96 -13.33 12.49
CA SER A 328 58.10 -14.21 13.30
C SER A 328 57.22 -13.40 14.25
N ARG A 329 57.77 -12.34 14.87
CA ARG A 329 57.02 -11.40 15.72
C ARG A 329 55.94 -10.64 14.94
N LYS A 330 56.25 -10.18 13.72
CA LYS A 330 55.27 -9.53 12.83
C LYS A 330 54.20 -10.52 12.37
N TYR A 331 54.55 -11.77 12.08
CA TYR A 331 53.60 -12.81 11.71
C TYR A 331 52.66 -13.13 12.87
N LEU A 332 53.19 -13.26 14.10
CA LEU A 332 52.38 -13.42 15.30
C LEU A 332 51.46 -12.21 15.54
N GLN A 333 51.94 -10.99 15.32
CA GLN A 333 51.14 -9.78 15.47
C GLN A 333 49.99 -9.72 14.44
N VAL A 334 50.23 -10.15 13.21
CA VAL A 334 49.19 -10.28 12.18
C VAL A 334 48.19 -11.35 12.57
N LEU A 335 48.64 -12.54 13.00
CA LEU A 335 47.76 -13.61 13.47
C LEU A 335 46.91 -13.18 14.68
N LEU A 336 47.48 -12.45 15.64
CA LEU A 336 46.77 -11.85 16.76
C LEU A 336 45.77 -10.77 16.32
N SER A 337 46.11 -9.96 15.31
CA SER A 337 45.19 -8.95 14.78
C SER A 337 43.99 -9.60 14.07
N ILE A 338 44.21 -10.68 13.33
CA ILE A 338 43.14 -11.45 12.67
C ILE A 338 42.31 -12.18 13.73
N ASP A 339 42.94 -12.79 14.73
CA ASP A 339 42.25 -13.44 15.85
C ASP A 339 41.42 -12.44 16.67
N SER A 340 41.92 -11.22 16.89
CA SER A 340 41.17 -10.12 17.53
C SER A 340 39.95 -9.68 16.70
N ILE A 341 40.07 -9.64 15.37
CA ILE A 341 38.94 -9.37 14.47
C ILE A 341 37.89 -10.49 14.53
N ILE A 342 38.33 -11.74 14.66
CA ILE A 342 37.44 -12.91 14.74
C ILE A 342 36.76 -13.02 16.11
N ARG A 343 37.48 -12.74 17.20
CA ARG A 343 36.96 -12.78 18.58
C ARG A 343 36.24 -11.51 19.03
N SER A 344 36.11 -10.50 18.16
CA SER A 344 35.42 -9.25 18.47
C SER A 344 33.94 -9.51 18.87
N PRO A 345 33.48 -9.02 20.04
CA PRO A 345 32.17 -9.36 20.60
C PRO A 345 30.97 -8.81 19.82
N ARG A 346 31.19 -7.96 18.81
CA ARG A 346 30.14 -7.46 17.90
C ARG A 346 29.69 -8.49 16.84
N ARG A 347 30.31 -9.68 16.77
CA ARG A 347 29.92 -10.76 15.83
C ARG A 347 29.51 -12.05 16.53
N ALA A 348 28.70 -11.93 17.59
CA ALA A 348 28.04 -13.04 18.28
C ALA A 348 27.34 -14.09 17.38
N PRO A 349 26.80 -13.77 16.17
CA PRO A 349 26.18 -14.79 15.32
C PRO A 349 27.16 -15.84 14.76
N LEU A 350 28.45 -15.52 14.62
CA LEU A 350 29.45 -16.43 14.06
C LEU A 350 29.86 -17.52 15.07
N VAL A 351 29.99 -17.17 16.35
CA VAL A 351 30.32 -18.14 17.42
C VAL A 351 29.22 -19.20 17.56
N MET A 352 27.95 -18.81 17.40
CA MET A 352 26.81 -19.73 17.43
C MET A 352 26.75 -20.64 16.20
N HIS A 353 27.15 -20.15 15.02
CA HIS A 353 27.21 -20.96 13.80
C HIS A 353 28.36 -21.98 13.84
N MET A 354 29.50 -21.61 14.44
CA MET A 354 30.63 -22.53 14.65
C MET A 354 30.30 -23.67 15.63
N GLN A 355 29.46 -23.42 16.64
CA GLN A 355 28.97 -24.47 17.56
C GLN A 355 28.06 -25.50 16.89
N ARG A 356 27.36 -25.12 15.81
CA ARG A 356 26.36 -25.97 15.14
C ARG A 356 26.96 -26.98 14.16
N LYS A 357 28.21 -26.81 13.74
CA LYS A 357 28.89 -27.67 12.74
C LYS A 357 29.88 -28.69 13.31
N GLY A 358 29.89 -28.90 14.64
CA GLY A 358 30.49 -30.08 15.26
C GLY A 358 32.02 -30.06 15.39
N LEU A 359 32.57 -29.11 16.18
CA LEU A 359 33.96 -29.19 16.66
C LEU A 359 33.98 -29.49 18.18
N PRO A 360 34.79 -30.45 18.67
CA PRO A 360 34.77 -30.88 20.07
C PRO A 360 35.19 -29.79 21.04
N ARG A 361 34.58 -29.83 22.23
CA ARG A 361 34.81 -28.94 23.35
C ARG A 361 36.06 -29.39 24.14
N SER A 362 37.23 -29.03 23.67
CA SER A 362 38.44 -28.80 24.50
C SER A 362 39.17 -27.63 23.83
N CYS A 363 39.59 -26.57 24.50
CA CYS A 363 40.48 -26.58 25.65
C CYS A 363 40.21 -25.34 26.52
N ILE A 364 39.85 -25.58 27.78
CA ILE A 364 40.44 -24.83 28.90
C ILE A 364 41.32 -25.88 29.57
N THR A 365 42.56 -25.97 29.12
CA THR A 365 43.62 -26.64 29.88
C THR A 365 44.84 -25.77 29.75
N GLU A 366 45.20 -25.20 30.88
CA GLU A 366 46.49 -24.61 31.17
C GLU A 366 47.57 -25.66 30.87
N ASN A 367 48.50 -25.29 30.01
CA ASN A 367 49.85 -25.80 29.84
C ASN A 367 50.17 -26.17 28.39
N GLU A 368 51.38 -25.73 28.02
CA GLU A 368 52.15 -26.08 26.85
C GLU A 368 51.82 -25.37 25.54
N GLN A 369 52.91 -25.07 24.87
CA GLN A 369 53.11 -24.04 23.86
C GLN A 369 52.67 -24.58 22.50
N GLU A 370 51.37 -24.83 22.35
CA GLU A 370 50.78 -25.19 21.07
C GLU A 370 49.98 -24.01 20.49
N CYS A 371 50.25 -23.72 19.21
CA CYS A 371 49.82 -22.52 18.52
C CYS A 371 48.30 -22.39 18.50
N GLY A 372 47.74 -21.50 19.32
CA GLY A 372 46.30 -21.21 19.41
C GLY A 372 45.69 -20.48 18.20
N PHE A 373 46.15 -20.75 16.97
CA PHE A 373 45.67 -20.16 15.72
C PHE A 373 45.11 -21.19 14.72
N GLU A 374 44.95 -22.45 15.11
CA GLU A 374 44.45 -23.53 14.22
C GLU A 374 43.03 -23.28 13.69
N HIS A 375 42.22 -22.48 14.40
CA HIS A 375 40.87 -22.08 13.97
C HIS A 375 40.87 -21.00 12.88
N LEU A 376 42.00 -20.32 12.66
CA LEU A 376 42.10 -19.18 11.74
C LEU A 376 41.92 -19.59 10.26
N PRO A 377 42.64 -20.62 9.74
CA PRO A 377 42.51 -21.04 8.34
C PRO A 377 41.10 -21.52 8.01
N LEU A 378 40.51 -22.35 8.89
CA LEU A 378 39.14 -22.85 8.75
C LEU A 378 38.10 -21.71 8.72
N THR A 379 38.31 -20.67 9.54
CA THR A 379 37.42 -19.50 9.57
C THR A 379 37.55 -18.66 8.29
N VAL A 380 38.76 -18.50 7.77
CA VAL A 380 39.02 -17.75 6.53
C VAL A 380 38.49 -18.50 5.31
N GLU A 381 38.66 -19.82 5.24
CA GLU A 381 38.05 -20.66 4.20
C GLU A 381 36.52 -20.57 4.24
N MET A 382 35.90 -20.64 5.43
CA MET A 382 34.46 -20.46 5.57
C MET A 382 33.99 -19.07 5.10
N TRP A 383 34.74 -18.01 5.37
CA TRP A 383 34.39 -16.67 4.88
C TRP A 383 34.55 -16.55 3.36
N ALA A 384 35.56 -17.20 2.78
CA ALA A 384 35.72 -17.28 1.34
C ALA A 384 34.54 -18.03 0.68
N ASP A 385 34.10 -19.14 1.28
CA ASP A 385 32.93 -19.90 0.84
C ASP A 385 31.64 -19.08 0.96
N GLN A 386 31.47 -18.32 2.05
CA GLN A 386 30.33 -17.42 2.23
C GLN A 386 30.32 -16.29 1.20
N LEU A 387 31.49 -15.72 0.87
CA LEU A 387 31.63 -14.71 -0.18
C LEU A 387 31.31 -15.28 -1.57
N MET A 388 31.72 -16.52 -1.84
CA MET A 388 31.38 -17.23 -3.08
C MET A 388 29.88 -17.57 -3.14
N ALA A 389 29.29 -18.01 -2.03
CA ALA A 389 27.86 -18.27 -1.92
C ALA A 389 27.03 -16.99 -2.13
N LEU A 390 27.52 -15.84 -1.68
CA LEU A 390 26.89 -14.54 -1.91
C LEU A 390 26.81 -14.20 -3.41
N LYS A 391 27.89 -14.44 -4.16
CA LYS A 391 27.92 -14.26 -5.62
C LYS A 391 26.95 -15.22 -6.33
N ASN A 392 26.88 -16.47 -5.87
CA ASN A 392 25.94 -17.47 -6.40
C ASN A 392 24.48 -17.13 -6.09
N LEU A 393 24.21 -16.59 -4.90
CA LEU A 393 22.90 -16.11 -4.48
C LEU A 393 22.46 -14.93 -5.34
N HIS A 394 23.34 -13.96 -5.58
CA HIS A 394 23.09 -12.83 -6.48
C HIS A 394 22.73 -13.27 -7.89
N ARG A 395 23.48 -14.22 -8.46
CA ARG A 395 23.17 -14.81 -9.77
C ARG A 395 21.82 -15.52 -9.77
N SER A 396 21.46 -16.19 -8.67
CA SER A 396 20.19 -16.91 -8.54
C SER A 396 19.00 -15.95 -8.39
N LEU A 397 19.15 -14.88 -7.60
CA LEU A 397 18.18 -13.79 -7.47
C LEU A 397 17.96 -13.06 -8.78
N LYS A 398 19.02 -12.77 -9.55
CA LYS A 398 18.89 -12.21 -10.91
C LYS A 398 18.07 -13.12 -11.84
N LYS A 399 18.26 -14.45 -11.77
CA LYS A 399 17.44 -15.41 -12.53
C LYS A 399 15.98 -15.43 -12.07
N LEU A 400 15.76 -15.36 -10.76
CA LEU A 400 14.42 -15.31 -10.18
C LEU A 400 13.68 -14.02 -10.59
N LEU A 401 14.36 -12.88 -10.55
CA LEU A 401 13.83 -11.59 -11.01
C LEU A 401 13.43 -11.65 -12.50
N LEU A 402 14.27 -12.25 -13.35
CA LEU A 402 13.95 -12.43 -14.77
C LEU A 402 12.78 -13.41 -15.02
N GLN A 403 12.56 -14.38 -14.13
CA GLN A 403 11.44 -15.31 -14.21
C GLN A 403 10.12 -14.71 -13.72
N LEU A 404 10.18 -13.91 -12.64
CA LEU A 404 9.00 -13.28 -12.04
C LEU A 404 8.60 -12.00 -12.78
N VAL A 405 9.56 -11.26 -13.35
CA VAL A 405 9.31 -9.93 -13.93
C VAL A 405 10.05 -9.75 -15.27
N PRO A 406 9.54 -10.34 -16.38
CA PRO A 406 10.23 -10.37 -17.67
C PRO A 406 10.44 -9.01 -18.35
N TRP A 407 9.82 -7.94 -17.86
CA TRP A 407 9.91 -6.59 -18.42
C TRP A 407 11.02 -5.72 -17.80
N HIS A 408 11.68 -6.16 -16.72
CA HIS A 408 12.90 -5.52 -16.21
C HIS A 408 14.16 -6.01 -16.94
N THR A 409 14.23 -5.86 -18.26
CA THR A 409 15.41 -6.26 -19.04
C THR A 409 16.50 -5.19 -19.12
N VAL A 410 16.24 -3.97 -18.64
CA VAL A 410 17.06 -2.79 -18.97
C VAL A 410 18.14 -2.47 -17.93
N ALA A 411 18.06 -2.95 -16.68
CA ALA A 411 18.97 -2.53 -15.60
C ALA A 411 20.11 -3.50 -15.25
N LEU A 412 20.28 -4.61 -15.98
CA LEU A 412 21.10 -5.75 -15.50
C LEU A 412 22.48 -5.92 -16.14
N GLN A 413 23.01 -4.93 -16.86
CA GLN A 413 24.42 -4.91 -17.23
C GLN A 413 25.24 -4.17 -16.18
N ASP A 414 25.71 -4.90 -15.17
CA ASP A 414 26.99 -4.58 -14.55
C ASP A 414 27.64 -5.84 -13.97
N ASP A 415 28.79 -6.20 -14.54
CA ASP A 415 29.73 -7.21 -14.04
C ASP A 415 30.62 -6.57 -12.95
N ASN A 416 30.00 -6.05 -11.89
CA ASN A 416 30.77 -5.56 -10.75
C ASN A 416 31.34 -6.75 -9.96
N GLU A 417 32.68 -6.79 -9.83
CA GLU A 417 33.43 -7.83 -9.11
C GLU A 417 33.08 -7.94 -7.61
N HIS A 418 32.42 -6.91 -7.06
CA HIS A 418 32.04 -6.77 -5.66
C HIS A 418 30.52 -6.71 -5.51
N VAL A 419 29.93 -7.84 -5.12
CA VAL A 419 28.53 -7.93 -4.68
C VAL A 419 28.48 -7.67 -3.18
N ARG A 420 27.72 -6.64 -2.76
CA ARG A 420 27.48 -6.39 -1.34
C ARG A 420 26.12 -6.96 -0.91
N VAL A 421 25.93 -7.11 0.40
CA VAL A 421 24.67 -7.62 0.97
C VAL A 421 23.54 -6.62 0.78
N GLU A 422 23.87 -5.32 0.78
CA GLU A 422 22.92 -4.24 0.52
C GLU A 422 22.36 -4.33 -0.90
N ASP A 423 23.20 -4.70 -1.88
CA ASP A 423 22.75 -4.85 -3.29
C ASP A 423 21.78 -6.05 -3.42
N LEU A 424 21.98 -7.10 -2.62
CA LEU A 424 21.08 -8.25 -2.53
C LEU A 424 19.78 -7.92 -1.80
N GLN A 425 19.85 -7.11 -0.73
CA GLN A 425 18.66 -6.62 -0.04
C GLN A 425 17.81 -5.77 -0.97
N CYS A 426 18.40 -4.82 -1.70
CA CYS A 426 17.67 -4.03 -2.69
C CYS A 426 17.00 -4.91 -3.76
N LEU A 427 17.68 -5.93 -4.28
CA LEU A 427 17.09 -6.86 -5.24
C LEU A 427 15.95 -7.69 -4.64
N VAL A 428 16.07 -8.12 -3.38
CA VAL A 428 15.02 -8.85 -2.69
C VAL A 428 13.83 -7.94 -2.38
N ASP A 429 14.08 -6.71 -1.94
CA ASP A 429 13.03 -5.71 -1.70
C ASP A 429 12.31 -5.36 -3.00
N GLU A 430 13.03 -5.22 -4.12
CA GLU A 430 12.45 -4.98 -5.45
C GLU A 430 11.60 -6.18 -5.93
N ILE A 431 12.07 -7.42 -5.72
CA ILE A 431 11.26 -8.63 -5.97
C ILE A 431 10.05 -8.68 -5.01
N SER A 432 10.22 -8.32 -3.74
CA SER A 432 9.17 -8.40 -2.73
C SER A 432 8.09 -7.35 -2.98
N GLU A 433 8.46 -6.13 -3.37
CA GLU A 433 7.52 -5.09 -3.79
C GLU A 433 6.73 -5.50 -5.04
N GLU A 434 7.38 -6.15 -6.02
CA GLU A 434 6.67 -6.61 -7.22
C GLU A 434 5.78 -7.84 -6.96
N VAL A 435 6.19 -8.74 -6.06
CA VAL A 435 5.37 -9.90 -5.62
C VAL A 435 4.18 -9.46 -4.75
N ASP A 436 4.37 -8.47 -3.86
CA ASP A 436 3.27 -7.86 -3.09
C ASP A 436 2.29 -7.11 -4.01
N ASN A 437 2.79 -6.59 -5.14
CA ASN A 437 1.93 -6.05 -6.20
C ASN A 437 1.19 -7.16 -6.97
N GLU A 438 1.76 -8.37 -7.14
CA GLU A 438 1.08 -9.53 -7.74
C GLU A 438 -0.04 -10.10 -6.86
N GLU A 439 0.09 -10.10 -5.53
CA GLU A 439 -0.97 -10.56 -4.62
C GLU A 439 -2.23 -9.66 -4.72
N LYS A 440 -2.03 -8.36 -4.99
CA LYS A 440 -3.10 -7.40 -5.34
C LYS A 440 -3.55 -7.48 -6.80
N LYS A 441 -2.76 -8.07 -7.70
CA LYS A 441 -3.08 -8.26 -9.13
C LYS A 441 -3.62 -9.65 -9.46
N SER A 442 -3.82 -10.55 -8.50
CA SER A 442 -4.45 -11.87 -8.74
C SER A 442 -5.87 -11.81 -9.34
N ASN A 443 -6.49 -10.62 -9.35
CA ASN A 443 -7.74 -10.33 -10.06
C ASN A 443 -7.56 -9.59 -11.40
N VAL A 444 -6.33 -9.38 -11.87
CA VAL A 444 -6.09 -8.71 -13.15
C VAL A 444 -6.20 -9.74 -14.27
N PRO A 445 -7.23 -9.62 -15.14
CA PRO A 445 -7.40 -10.54 -16.27
C PRO A 445 -6.16 -10.53 -17.16
N SER A 446 -5.92 -11.64 -17.88
CA SER A 446 -4.82 -11.72 -18.87
C SER A 446 -4.78 -10.46 -19.76
N GLN A 447 -3.60 -10.03 -20.21
CA GLN A 447 -3.46 -8.82 -21.03
C GLN A 447 -4.37 -8.81 -22.27
N HIS A 448 -4.66 -9.99 -22.82
CA HIS A 448 -5.65 -10.18 -23.88
C HIS A 448 -7.09 -9.88 -23.41
N THR A 449 -7.47 -10.38 -22.22
CA THR A 449 -8.77 -10.08 -21.61
C THR A 449 -8.91 -8.60 -21.26
N LEU A 450 -7.86 -7.96 -20.74
CA LEU A 450 -7.85 -6.50 -20.51
C LEU A 450 -8.04 -5.73 -21.81
N TYR A 451 -7.34 -6.11 -22.88
CA TYR A 451 -7.52 -5.47 -24.18
C TYR A 451 -8.93 -5.69 -24.75
N ALA A 452 -9.50 -6.88 -24.56
CA ALA A 452 -10.89 -7.17 -24.94
C ALA A 452 -11.89 -6.34 -24.13
N ILE A 453 -11.67 -6.16 -22.82
CA ILE A 453 -12.49 -5.30 -21.95
C ILE A 453 -12.39 -3.84 -22.39
N VAL A 454 -11.17 -3.35 -22.62
CA VAL A 454 -10.93 -1.98 -23.10
C VAL A 454 -11.61 -1.76 -24.45
N SER A 455 -11.47 -2.70 -25.40
CA SER A 455 -12.14 -2.64 -26.70
C SER A 455 -13.67 -2.67 -26.58
N HIS A 456 -14.21 -3.43 -25.63
CA HIS A 456 -15.64 -3.45 -25.35
C HIS A 456 -16.13 -2.09 -24.85
N PHE A 457 -15.44 -1.47 -23.89
CA PHE A 457 -15.79 -0.14 -23.40
C PHE A 457 -15.61 0.96 -24.45
N GLN A 458 -14.60 0.86 -25.31
CA GLN A 458 -14.42 1.75 -26.46
C GLN A 458 -15.61 1.68 -27.42
N LYS A 459 -16.15 0.48 -27.69
CA LYS A 459 -17.37 0.32 -28.50
C LYS A 459 -18.63 0.77 -27.79
N LEU A 460 -18.76 0.50 -26.48
CA LEU A 460 -19.94 0.86 -25.69
C LEU A 460 -20.13 2.38 -25.59
N PHE A 461 -19.03 3.11 -25.42
CA PHE A 461 -19.04 4.57 -25.29
C PHE A 461 -18.73 5.31 -26.61
N ASP A 462 -18.49 4.58 -27.70
CA ASP A 462 -18.16 5.11 -29.04
C ASP A 462 -16.91 6.02 -29.03
N VAL A 463 -15.81 5.51 -28.48
CA VAL A 463 -14.55 6.25 -28.33
C VAL A 463 -13.35 5.42 -28.80
N ASN A 464 -12.51 6.03 -29.64
CA ASN A 464 -11.35 5.36 -30.24
C ASN A 464 -10.12 5.24 -29.32
N SER A 465 -10.14 5.85 -28.13
CA SER A 465 -9.01 5.89 -27.19
C SER A 465 -9.43 5.57 -25.76
N LEU A 466 -8.56 4.88 -25.02
CA LEU A 466 -8.79 4.53 -23.60
C LEU A 466 -9.01 5.78 -22.74
N ASN A 467 -8.23 6.84 -23.00
CA ASN A 467 -8.31 8.10 -22.27
C ASN A 467 -9.65 8.83 -22.47
N GLY A 468 -10.36 8.56 -23.56
CA GLY A 468 -11.66 9.17 -23.82
C GLY A 468 -12.85 8.40 -23.23
N ILE A 469 -12.65 7.15 -22.77
CA ILE A 469 -13.70 6.34 -22.14
C ILE A 469 -14.20 7.01 -20.85
N TYR A 470 -13.27 7.42 -19.98
CA TYR A 470 -13.63 7.99 -18.68
C TYR A 470 -14.37 9.35 -18.80
N PRO A 471 -13.90 10.31 -19.63
CA PRO A 471 -14.66 11.52 -19.94
C PRO A 471 -16.06 11.22 -20.47
N ARG A 472 -16.19 10.28 -21.42
CA ARG A 472 -17.48 9.95 -22.03
C ARG A 472 -18.43 9.24 -21.06
N MET A 473 -17.91 8.37 -20.21
CA MET A 473 -18.65 7.73 -19.14
C MET A 473 -19.17 8.76 -18.13
N ASN A 474 -18.33 9.70 -17.70
CA ASN A 474 -18.73 10.76 -16.79
C ASN A 474 -19.79 11.68 -17.41
N GLU A 475 -19.68 11.97 -18.71
CA GLU A 475 -20.69 12.72 -19.46
C GLU A 475 -22.04 11.96 -19.48
N VAL A 476 -22.04 10.65 -19.72
CA VAL A 476 -23.25 9.82 -19.67
C VAL A 476 -23.88 9.83 -18.28
N TYR A 477 -23.08 9.67 -17.21
CA TYR A 477 -23.59 9.74 -15.83
C TYR A 477 -24.15 11.12 -15.49
N THR A 478 -23.47 12.19 -15.90
CA THR A 478 -23.92 13.56 -15.71
C THR A 478 -25.23 13.81 -16.44
N LYS A 479 -25.32 13.42 -17.72
CA LYS A 479 -26.54 13.54 -18.54
C LYS A 479 -27.69 12.70 -18.02
N LEU A 480 -27.43 11.50 -17.52
CA LEU A 480 -28.44 10.66 -16.90
C LEU A 480 -28.95 11.25 -15.58
N GLY A 481 -28.06 11.82 -14.78
CA GLY A 481 -28.41 12.56 -13.56
C GLY A 481 -29.26 13.79 -13.86
N GLU A 482 -28.85 14.61 -14.84
CA GLU A 482 -29.61 15.76 -15.34
C GLU A 482 -30.99 15.34 -15.83
N MET A 483 -31.08 14.29 -16.65
CA MET A 483 -32.35 13.79 -17.20
C MET A 483 -33.25 13.22 -16.10
N THR A 484 -32.70 12.49 -15.13
CA THR A 484 -33.46 11.95 -14.00
C THR A 484 -34.00 13.07 -13.12
N ASN A 485 -33.21 14.12 -12.90
CA ASN A 485 -33.65 15.30 -12.16
C ASN A 485 -34.72 16.08 -12.92
N ALA A 486 -34.55 16.28 -14.24
CA ALA A 486 -35.53 16.91 -15.09
C ALA A 486 -36.85 16.12 -15.12
N MET A 487 -36.79 14.79 -15.22
CA MET A 487 -37.97 13.93 -15.15
C MET A 487 -38.66 14.01 -13.79
N ARG A 488 -37.91 14.08 -12.69
CA ARG A 488 -38.48 14.28 -11.34
C ARG A 488 -39.19 15.63 -11.25
N ASN A 489 -38.52 16.72 -11.64
CA ASN A 489 -39.10 18.06 -11.63
C ASN A 489 -40.37 18.14 -12.50
N LEU A 490 -40.38 17.51 -13.67
CA LEU A 490 -41.57 17.45 -14.53
C LEU A 490 -42.70 16.61 -13.93
N ARG A 491 -42.38 15.51 -13.22
CA ARG A 491 -43.38 14.72 -12.49
C ARG A 491 -43.99 15.52 -11.35
N ASP A 492 -43.17 16.22 -10.58
CA ASP A 492 -43.61 17.06 -9.47
C ASP A 492 -44.50 18.22 -9.97
N LEU A 493 -44.11 18.86 -11.08
CA LEU A 493 -44.87 19.95 -11.70
C LEU A 493 -46.22 19.49 -12.29
N LEU A 494 -46.29 18.24 -12.75
CA LEU A 494 -47.50 17.64 -13.32
C LEU A 494 -48.28 16.78 -12.31
N GLU A 495 -47.85 16.76 -11.04
CA GLU A 495 -48.41 15.96 -9.95
C GLU A 495 -48.59 14.47 -10.29
N LEU A 496 -47.65 13.90 -11.06
CA LEU A 496 -47.65 12.50 -11.45
C LEU A 496 -46.93 11.65 -10.41
N ASP A 497 -47.45 10.45 -10.12
CA ASP A 497 -46.84 9.53 -9.16
C ASP A 497 -45.38 9.20 -9.53
N ALA A 498 -44.52 9.06 -8.52
CA ALA A 498 -43.08 8.79 -8.67
C ALA A 498 -42.80 7.48 -9.43
N SER A 499 -43.78 6.56 -9.46
CA SER A 499 -43.74 5.30 -10.21
C SER A 499 -44.01 5.42 -11.72
N THR A 500 -44.45 6.60 -12.19
CA THR A 500 -44.89 6.78 -13.58
C THR A 500 -43.72 6.60 -14.57
N PRO A 501 -43.82 5.72 -15.58
CA PRO A 501 -42.71 5.48 -16.51
C PRO A 501 -42.40 6.74 -17.35
N PRO A 502 -41.11 6.99 -17.68
CA PRO A 502 -40.69 8.16 -18.45
C PRO A 502 -41.43 8.39 -19.76
N SER A 503 -41.85 7.33 -20.44
CA SER A 503 -42.62 7.40 -21.68
C SER A 503 -43.99 8.05 -21.51
N VAL A 504 -44.66 7.80 -20.37
CA VAL A 504 -45.96 8.39 -20.05
C VAL A 504 -45.80 9.87 -19.70
N LEU A 505 -44.74 10.23 -18.96
CA LEU A 505 -44.40 11.63 -18.66
C LEU A 505 -44.14 12.45 -19.93
N VAL A 506 -43.35 11.92 -20.86
CA VAL A 506 -43.06 12.63 -22.13
C VAL A 506 -44.34 12.76 -22.97
N ASN A 507 -45.22 11.75 -22.96
CA ASN A 507 -46.48 11.82 -23.67
C ASN A 507 -47.46 12.83 -23.05
N THR A 508 -47.52 12.95 -21.72
CA THR A 508 -48.36 13.98 -21.06
C THR A 508 -47.84 15.38 -21.33
N VAL A 509 -46.52 15.61 -21.23
CA VAL A 509 -45.88 16.88 -21.62
C VAL A 509 -46.15 17.17 -23.11
N GLY A 510 -45.99 16.19 -23.99
CA GLY A 510 -46.26 16.33 -25.42
C GLY A 510 -47.71 16.69 -25.73
N LYS A 511 -48.67 16.07 -25.02
CA LYS A 511 -50.09 16.42 -25.10
C LYS A 511 -50.35 17.84 -24.61
N LEU A 512 -49.76 18.25 -23.50
CA LEU A 512 -49.88 19.61 -22.95
C LEU A 512 -49.32 20.65 -23.92
N CYS A 513 -48.13 20.42 -24.48
CA CYS A 513 -47.55 21.28 -25.52
C CYS A 513 -48.45 21.34 -26.76
N SER A 514 -49.05 20.22 -27.17
CA SER A 514 -49.97 20.21 -28.31
C SER A 514 -51.27 20.96 -28.03
N LEU A 515 -51.79 20.92 -26.80
CA LEU A 515 -52.98 21.66 -26.38
C LEU A 515 -52.69 23.15 -26.31
N PHE A 516 -51.58 23.53 -25.65
CA PHE A 516 -51.15 24.92 -25.58
C PHE A 516 -50.90 25.52 -26.96
N ASN A 517 -50.20 24.78 -27.83
CA ASN A 517 -49.97 25.23 -29.21
C ASN A 517 -51.29 25.38 -29.98
N LYS A 518 -52.23 24.44 -29.84
CA LYS A 518 -53.56 24.56 -30.47
C LYS A 518 -54.34 25.76 -29.94
N ASP A 519 -54.30 26.03 -28.65
CA ASP A 519 -54.97 27.19 -28.04
C ASP A 519 -54.32 28.51 -28.48
N VAL A 520 -52.99 28.59 -28.54
CA VAL A 520 -52.27 29.76 -29.06
C VAL A 520 -52.57 29.96 -30.54
N THR A 521 -52.53 28.90 -31.35
CA THR A 521 -52.92 28.97 -32.77
C THR A 521 -54.36 29.44 -32.92
N ARG A 522 -55.29 28.97 -32.08
CA ARG A 522 -56.68 29.41 -32.09
C ARG A 522 -56.86 30.86 -31.64
N GLN A 523 -56.10 31.33 -30.65
CA GLN A 523 -56.10 32.74 -30.22
C GLN A 523 -55.54 33.65 -31.32
N ILE A 524 -54.49 33.21 -32.02
CA ILE A 524 -53.91 33.91 -33.18
C ILE A 524 -54.93 33.95 -34.32
N GLU A 525 -55.63 32.84 -34.59
CA GLU A 525 -56.73 32.80 -35.57
C GLU A 525 -57.89 33.72 -35.19
N GLN A 526 -58.24 33.83 -33.90
CA GLN A 526 -59.30 34.73 -33.43
C GLN A 526 -58.91 36.22 -33.53
N LEU A 527 -57.64 36.55 -33.29
CA LEU A 527 -57.14 37.92 -33.34
C LEU A 527 -56.88 38.41 -34.77
N LEU A 528 -56.32 37.54 -35.62
CA LEU A 528 -55.90 37.91 -36.98
C LEU A 528 -56.93 37.52 -38.04
N GLY A 529 -57.83 36.58 -37.76
CA GLY A 529 -58.89 36.15 -38.69
C GLY A 529 -58.41 35.35 -39.90
N THR A 530 -57.10 35.21 -40.12
CA THR A 530 -56.50 34.52 -41.28
C THR A 530 -55.27 33.69 -40.87
N GLN A 531 -55.09 32.50 -41.47
CA GLN A 531 -54.00 31.57 -41.17
C GLN A 531 -52.74 31.76 -42.05
N ASP A 532 -52.83 32.54 -43.12
CA ASP A 532 -51.75 32.69 -44.10
C ASP A 532 -50.81 33.85 -43.76
N ILE A 533 -49.50 33.59 -43.83
CA ILE A 533 -48.44 34.53 -43.42
C ILE A 533 -48.43 35.77 -44.32
N GLU A 534 -48.66 35.62 -45.63
CA GLU A 534 -48.74 36.76 -46.55
C GLU A 534 -49.95 37.65 -46.23
N SER A 535 -51.09 37.03 -45.90
CA SER A 535 -52.30 37.73 -45.47
C SER A 535 -52.10 38.47 -44.12
N ILE A 536 -51.35 37.89 -43.18
CA ILE A 536 -50.98 38.52 -41.90
C ILE A 536 -50.04 39.71 -42.12
N ILE A 537 -49.04 39.56 -42.99
CA ILE A 537 -48.12 40.65 -43.35
C ILE A 537 -48.90 41.80 -43.99
N TYR A 538 -49.81 41.50 -44.92
CA TYR A 538 -50.66 42.52 -45.55
C TYR A 538 -51.57 43.24 -44.54
N LYS A 539 -52.16 42.51 -43.59
CA LYS A 539 -52.96 43.08 -42.49
C LYS A 539 -52.13 43.95 -41.54
N LEU A 540 -50.89 43.55 -41.23
CA LEU A 540 -49.97 44.34 -40.42
C LEU A 540 -49.52 45.60 -41.18
N GLU A 541 -49.20 45.49 -42.46
CA GLU A 541 -48.89 46.65 -43.30
C GLU A 541 -50.09 47.61 -43.37
N GLU A 542 -51.32 47.10 -43.51
CA GLU A 542 -52.53 47.91 -43.48
C GLU A 542 -52.68 48.65 -42.14
N HIS A 543 -52.36 47.97 -41.02
CA HIS A 543 -52.35 48.55 -39.69
C HIS A 543 -51.25 49.62 -39.53
N ASP A 544 -50.06 49.40 -40.10
CA ASP A 544 -48.94 50.35 -40.10
C ASP A 544 -49.23 51.61 -40.92
N HIS A 545 -50.09 51.53 -41.94
CA HIS A 545 -50.55 52.71 -42.69
C HIS A 545 -51.75 53.40 -42.01
N PHE A 546 -52.68 52.62 -41.44
CA PHE A 546 -53.88 53.15 -40.79
C PHE A 546 -53.56 53.88 -39.47
N PHE A 547 -52.70 53.32 -38.62
CA PHE A 547 -52.45 53.87 -37.29
C PHE A 547 -51.82 55.26 -37.29
N PRO A 548 -50.81 55.58 -38.11
CA PRO A 548 -50.28 56.94 -38.20
C PRO A 548 -51.31 57.95 -38.69
N ALA A 549 -52.14 57.57 -39.67
CA ALA A 549 -53.22 58.42 -40.17
C ALA A 549 -54.31 58.64 -39.12
N PHE A 550 -54.70 57.57 -38.41
CA PHE A 550 -55.65 57.62 -37.30
C PHE A 550 -55.11 58.43 -36.12
N GLN A 551 -53.83 58.28 -35.77
CA GLN A 551 -53.18 59.02 -34.71
C GLN A 551 -53.05 60.50 -35.07
N ALA A 552 -52.67 60.83 -36.31
CA ALA A 552 -52.65 62.22 -36.79
C ALA A 552 -54.04 62.86 -36.72
N LEU A 553 -55.08 62.17 -37.21
CA LEU A 553 -56.47 62.63 -37.11
C LEU A 553 -56.91 62.81 -35.65
N THR A 554 -56.51 61.89 -34.78
CA THR A 554 -56.81 61.94 -33.34
C THR A 554 -56.11 63.11 -32.67
N GLU A 555 -54.84 63.34 -32.94
CA GLU A 555 -54.06 64.46 -32.42
C GLU A 555 -54.62 65.80 -32.91
N ASP A 556 -55.03 65.89 -34.18
CA ASP A 556 -55.69 67.07 -34.72
C ASP A 556 -57.05 67.31 -34.07
N LEU A 557 -57.86 66.27 -33.85
CA LEU A 557 -59.12 66.37 -33.11
C LEU A 557 -58.89 66.80 -31.65
N LEU A 558 -57.87 66.27 -30.97
CA LEU A 558 -57.51 66.67 -29.61
C LEU A 558 -57.08 68.15 -29.54
N ARG A 559 -56.32 68.62 -30.53
CA ARG A 559 -55.93 70.04 -30.64
C ARG A 559 -57.11 70.96 -30.93
N ILE A 560 -57.96 70.61 -31.91
CA ILE A 560 -59.12 71.42 -32.30
C ILE A 560 -60.15 71.53 -31.17
N LEU A 561 -60.32 70.46 -30.39
CA LEU A 561 -61.29 70.40 -29.30
C LEU A 561 -60.70 70.82 -27.94
N GLU A 562 -59.38 71.08 -27.86
CA GLU A 562 -58.61 71.36 -26.64
C GLU A 562 -58.75 70.30 -25.55
N VAL A 563 -58.76 69.03 -25.95
CA VAL A 563 -58.96 67.89 -25.05
C VAL A 563 -57.66 67.11 -24.91
N ARG A 564 -57.38 66.59 -23.71
CA ARG A 564 -56.11 65.89 -23.41
C ARG A 564 -56.15 64.37 -23.63
N ASN A 565 -57.34 63.75 -23.66
CA ASN A 565 -57.50 62.30 -23.76
C ASN A 565 -58.44 61.89 -24.91
N LEU A 566 -58.14 60.76 -25.55
CA LEU A 566 -58.93 60.17 -26.64
C LEU A 566 -60.40 59.92 -26.25
N THR A 567 -60.64 59.49 -25.01
CA THR A 567 -62.00 59.23 -24.47
C THR A 567 -62.87 60.47 -24.34
N ASP A 568 -62.24 61.64 -24.31
CA ASP A 568 -62.91 62.92 -24.05
C ASP A 568 -63.25 63.67 -25.36
N ILE A 569 -62.78 63.16 -26.51
CA ILE A 569 -63.06 63.69 -27.87
C ILE A 569 -64.56 63.64 -28.17
N VAL A 570 -65.19 62.48 -28.02
CA VAL A 570 -66.62 62.29 -28.34
C VAL A 570 -67.53 63.19 -27.47
N PRO A 571 -67.35 63.27 -26.14
CA PRO A 571 -68.05 64.23 -25.29
C PRO A 571 -67.83 65.71 -25.67
N ALA A 572 -66.61 66.08 -26.10
CA ALA A 572 -66.30 67.45 -26.50
C ALA A 572 -66.98 67.85 -27.82
N VAL A 573 -67.00 66.96 -28.82
CA VAL A 573 -67.74 67.17 -30.08
C VAL A 573 -69.24 67.29 -29.81
N GLN A 574 -69.80 66.47 -28.92
CA GLN A 574 -71.21 66.55 -28.52
C GLN A 574 -71.54 67.88 -27.82
N ARG A 575 -70.62 68.43 -27.00
CA ARG A 575 -70.77 69.76 -26.37
C ARG A 575 -70.70 70.92 -27.36
N LEU A 576 -69.90 70.81 -28.43
CA LEU A 576 -69.82 71.79 -29.51
C LEU A 576 -71.08 71.77 -30.39
N LYS A 577 -71.61 70.57 -30.70
CA LYS A 577 -72.88 70.42 -31.43
C LYS A 577 -74.08 71.03 -30.68
N GLY A 578 -74.04 71.06 -29.35
CA GLY A 578 -75.06 71.72 -28.52
C GLY A 578 -74.97 73.24 -28.42
N LYS A 579 -73.92 73.88 -28.96
CA LYS A 579 -73.72 75.34 -28.95
C LYS A 579 -74.00 76.03 -30.30
N VAL A 580 -74.37 75.27 -31.34
CA VAL A 580 -74.68 75.78 -32.69
C VAL A 580 -76.20 75.71 -32.98
N GLN A 581 -77.02 75.97 -31.96
CA GLN A 581 -78.45 76.22 -32.13
C GLN A 581 -78.85 77.54 -31.48
#